data_AF-A0A9N8QJ31-F1
#
_entry.id   AF-A0A9N8QJ31-F1
#
_cell.length_a   1.000
_cell.length_b   1.000
_cell.length_c   1.000
_cell.angle_alpha   90.00
_cell.angle_beta   90.00
_cell.angle_gamma   90.00
#
_symmetry.space_group_name_H-M   'P 1'
#
loop_
_entity.id
_entity.type
_entity.pdbx_description
1 polymer ?
#
loop_
_entity_poly.entity_id
_entity_poly.type
_entity_poly.pdbx_seq_one_letter_code
_entity_poly.pdbx_strand_id
1 'polypeptide(L)'
;MTPNRNGQDTEAILMERCKALGAVSPRMRAVMQHLIGLKLHLFKPYQQVPIQAKLTEWNPRASSYSHDHVHYWLHHHGPEYDRLPHLQFVATWLSVPRNFNPRELSVDIRIPNLPRSLGQRTFSELHTPKWITCANILTRILVSSSRLEVFNIRMSAQTQLLGLIEQILRNNPQLNHVNIDVDTAHFYERFPRPTFNLAKISDRNVQYRPFTHFVFRGPNTDVLAAESATDLLRFSEVKVAGFATAAFFTTGFNDRWAMDFMRAATRLQAFEFSVG
;
A
#
# COMPACT_ATOMS: atom_id res chain seq x y z
N MET A 1 -5.47 30.20 -5.67
CA MET A 1 -4.53 29.21 -5.12
C MET A 1 -3.41 29.00 -6.14
N THR A 2 -2.27 29.62 -5.90
CA THR A 2 -1.05 29.44 -6.70
C THR A 2 -0.53 28.00 -6.51
N PRO A 3 -0.15 27.28 -7.59
CA PRO A 3 0.44 25.96 -7.46
C PRO A 3 1.80 26.07 -6.75
N ASN A 4 2.02 25.19 -5.79
CA ASN A 4 3.17 25.15 -4.90
C ASN A 4 4.45 24.80 -5.70
N ARG A 5 5.13 25.82 -6.25
CA ARG A 5 6.37 25.69 -7.05
C ARG A 5 7.55 25.07 -6.27
N ASN A 6 7.56 25.21 -4.95
CA ASN A 6 8.69 24.79 -4.10
C ASN A 6 8.94 23.26 -4.08
N GLY A 7 7.91 22.44 -4.34
CA GLY A 7 8.07 20.98 -4.42
C GLY A 7 8.77 20.51 -5.70
N GLN A 8 8.51 21.19 -6.82
CA GLN A 8 9.08 20.86 -8.14
C GLN A 8 10.59 21.10 -8.18
N ASP A 9 11.06 22.19 -7.56
CA ASP A 9 12.48 22.51 -7.50
C ASP A 9 13.24 21.49 -6.64
N THR A 10 12.66 21.03 -5.54
CA THR A 10 13.33 20.11 -4.60
C THR A 10 13.54 18.71 -5.20
N GLU A 11 12.54 18.18 -5.92
CA GLU A 11 12.63 16.88 -6.60
C GLU A 11 13.55 16.93 -7.82
N ALA A 12 13.51 18.02 -8.60
CA ALA A 12 14.42 18.25 -9.71
C ALA A 12 15.89 18.34 -9.24
N ILE A 13 16.14 19.05 -8.13
CA ILE A 13 17.46 19.16 -7.49
C ILE A 13 17.95 17.79 -6.98
N LEU A 14 17.08 16.97 -6.39
CA LEU A 14 17.45 15.61 -5.97
C LEU A 14 17.82 14.73 -7.17
N MET A 15 17.09 14.84 -8.28
CA MET A 15 17.41 14.13 -9.52
C MET A 15 18.73 14.60 -10.12
N GLU A 16 18.99 15.90 -10.12
CA GLU A 16 20.23 16.49 -10.60
C GLU A 16 21.41 16.07 -9.73
N ARG A 17 21.25 16.05 -8.40
CA ARG A 17 22.27 15.55 -7.46
C ARG A 17 22.52 14.06 -7.61
N CYS A 18 21.50 13.23 -7.79
CA CYS A 18 21.66 11.80 -8.09
C CYS A 18 22.33 11.56 -9.43
N LYS A 19 22.02 12.36 -10.46
CA LYS A 19 22.70 12.34 -11.77
C LYS A 19 24.16 12.78 -11.65
N ALA A 20 24.44 13.84 -10.89
CA ALA A 20 25.77 14.37 -10.64
C ALA A 20 26.63 13.36 -9.85
N LEU A 21 26.09 12.72 -8.81
CA LEU A 21 26.75 11.65 -8.05
C LEU A 21 27.02 10.41 -8.92
N GLY A 22 26.10 10.06 -9.82
CA GLY A 22 26.31 9.02 -10.83
C GLY A 22 27.29 9.40 -11.95
N ALA A 23 27.67 10.67 -12.07
CA ALA A 23 28.68 11.14 -13.01
C ALA A 23 30.11 11.11 -12.45
N VAL A 24 30.28 10.97 -11.13
CA VAL A 24 31.58 10.98 -10.43
C VAL A 24 32.49 9.83 -10.86
N SER A 25 31.96 8.62 -11.09
CA SER A 25 32.69 7.54 -11.74
C SER A 25 31.77 6.42 -12.23
N PRO A 26 32.20 5.60 -13.22
CA PRO A 26 31.47 4.41 -13.64
C PRO A 26 31.20 3.41 -12.50
N ARG A 27 32.12 3.28 -11.54
CA ARG A 27 31.95 2.44 -10.34
C ARG A 27 30.89 3.00 -9.40
N MET A 28 30.91 4.31 -9.14
CA MET A 28 29.90 4.96 -8.28
C MET A 28 28.51 4.86 -8.91
N ARG A 29 28.41 5.00 -10.24
CA ARG A 29 27.18 4.76 -10.99
C ARG A 29 26.68 3.33 -10.83
N ALA A 30 27.55 2.33 -10.97
CA ALA A 30 27.19 0.93 -10.78
C ALA A 30 26.75 0.62 -9.34
N VAL A 31 27.43 1.17 -8.34
CA VAL A 31 27.05 1.02 -6.92
C VAL A 31 25.72 1.70 -6.63
N MET A 32 25.50 2.92 -7.11
CA MET A 32 24.21 3.61 -6.97
C MET A 32 23.09 2.87 -7.69
N GLN A 33 23.34 2.36 -8.90
CA GLN A 33 22.38 1.51 -9.63
C GLN A 33 22.11 0.20 -8.89
N HIS A 34 23.11 -0.39 -8.24
CA HIS A 34 22.95 -1.58 -7.41
C HIS A 34 22.15 -1.28 -6.14
N LEU A 35 22.46 -0.20 -5.41
CA LEU A 35 21.76 0.21 -4.19
C LEU A 35 20.31 0.64 -4.47
N ILE A 36 20.08 1.42 -5.52
CA ILE A 36 18.72 1.76 -6.02
C ILE A 36 18.01 0.49 -6.52
N GLY A 37 18.77 -0.43 -7.13
CA GLY A 37 18.28 -1.75 -7.53
C GLY A 37 17.99 -2.70 -6.36
N LEU A 38 18.41 -2.38 -5.13
CA LEU A 38 18.09 -3.14 -3.93
C LEU A 38 16.92 -2.52 -3.17
N LYS A 39 16.88 -1.18 -3.06
CA LYS A 39 15.86 -0.46 -2.29
C LYS A 39 15.38 0.79 -3.03
N LEU A 40 14.06 0.91 -3.20
CA LEU A 40 13.40 2.12 -3.67
C LEU A 40 12.35 2.56 -2.66
N HIS A 41 12.55 3.72 -2.04
CA HIS A 41 11.56 4.33 -1.16
C HIS A 41 11.23 5.75 -1.65
N LEU A 42 10.01 5.94 -2.15
CA LEU A 42 9.48 7.24 -2.58
C LEU A 42 8.83 8.02 -1.43
N PHE A 43 8.59 7.36 -0.32
CA PHE A 43 8.27 7.97 0.96
C PHE A 43 9.02 7.22 2.05
N LYS A 44 9.30 7.87 3.18
CA LYS A 44 9.87 7.18 4.34
C LYS A 44 8.82 6.20 4.88
N PRO A 45 9.04 4.87 4.81
CA PRO A 45 8.13 3.95 5.47
C PRO A 45 8.15 4.29 6.95
N TYR A 46 7.00 4.70 7.48
CA TYR A 46 6.90 5.14 8.86
C TYR A 46 7.27 3.95 9.76
N GLN A 47 8.25 4.15 10.64
CA GLN A 47 8.65 3.13 11.60
C GLN A 47 7.50 2.96 12.59
N GLN A 48 6.80 1.84 12.44
CA GLN A 48 5.76 1.26 13.31
C GLN A 48 5.31 2.18 14.44
N VAL A 49 4.12 2.78 14.31
CA VAL A 49 3.32 3.04 15.52
C VAL A 49 3.18 1.68 16.20
N PRO A 50 3.50 1.53 17.49
CA PRO A 50 3.27 0.27 18.19
C PRO A 50 1.80 -0.09 18.00
N ILE A 51 1.55 -1.19 17.29
CA ILE A 51 0.22 -1.75 17.15
C ILE A 51 -0.20 -2.18 18.56
N GLN A 52 -0.95 -1.31 19.24
CA GLN A 52 -1.64 -1.68 20.47
C GLN A 52 -2.81 -2.57 20.05
N ALA A 53 -2.96 -3.72 20.71
CA ALA A 53 -4.14 -4.56 20.57
C ALA A 53 -5.38 -3.75 21.00
N LYS A 54 -5.99 -3.04 20.05
CA LYS A 54 -7.20 -2.26 20.26
C LYS A 54 -8.34 -2.97 19.56
N LEU A 55 -9.26 -3.49 20.39
CA LEU A 55 -10.51 -4.09 19.96
C LEU A 55 -11.63 -3.04 19.75
N THR A 56 -11.29 -1.75 19.80
CA THR A 56 -12.26 -0.63 19.70
C THR A 56 -12.20 0.04 18.35
N GLU A 57 -13.36 0.47 17.86
CA GLU A 57 -13.58 1.21 16.60
C GLU A 57 -12.88 2.59 16.62
N TRP A 58 -11.59 2.60 16.34
CA TRP A 58 -10.83 3.82 16.08
C TRP A 58 -10.56 4.04 14.58
N ASN A 59 -10.87 3.02 13.78
CA ASN A 59 -10.93 3.11 12.33
C ASN A 59 -12.16 3.94 11.92
N PRO A 60 -11.99 5.07 11.20
CA PRO A 60 -13.11 5.90 10.80
C PRO A 60 -14.01 5.16 9.81
N ARG A 61 -15.34 5.23 10.00
CA ARG A 61 -16.31 4.69 9.04
C ARG A 61 -16.23 5.44 7.72
N ALA A 62 -16.69 4.81 6.64
CA ALA A 62 -16.79 5.49 5.35
C ALA A 62 -17.68 6.74 5.36
N SER A 63 -18.66 6.78 6.27
CA SER A 63 -19.55 7.93 6.49
C SER A 63 -19.00 8.97 7.48
N SER A 64 -17.82 8.75 8.06
CA SER A 64 -17.20 9.68 9.00
C SER A 64 -16.80 11.00 8.32
N TYR A 65 -16.57 12.03 9.14
CA TYR A 65 -16.17 13.34 8.62
C TYR A 65 -14.72 13.31 8.11
N SER A 66 -14.36 14.21 7.19
CA SER A 66 -13.02 14.20 6.57
C SER A 66 -11.93 14.42 7.61
N HIS A 67 -12.22 15.18 8.67
CA HIS A 67 -11.26 15.39 9.74
C HIS A 67 -10.94 14.10 10.50
N ASP A 68 -11.90 13.19 10.69
CA ASP A 68 -11.66 11.89 11.35
C ASP A 68 -10.67 11.04 10.53
N HIS A 69 -10.88 10.96 9.22
CA HIS A 69 -9.95 10.29 8.31
C HIS A 69 -8.56 10.94 8.29
N VAL A 70 -8.50 12.27 8.27
CA VAL A 70 -7.21 13.00 8.34
C VAL A 70 -6.49 12.73 9.65
N HIS A 71 -7.19 12.75 10.80
CA HIS A 71 -6.60 12.44 12.10
C HIS A 71 -6.08 11.00 12.17
N TYR A 72 -6.85 10.04 11.66
CA TYR A 72 -6.44 8.64 11.56
C TYR A 72 -5.14 8.48 10.78
N TRP A 73 -5.04 9.10 9.59
CA TRP A 73 -3.84 8.99 8.78
C TRP A 73 -2.65 9.79 9.31
N LEU A 74 -2.88 10.97 9.92
CA LEU A 74 -1.84 11.73 10.61
C LEU A 74 -1.25 10.92 11.78
N HIS A 75 -2.05 10.14 12.49
CA HIS A 75 -1.56 9.25 13.54
C HIS A 75 -0.62 8.17 12.98
N HIS A 76 -0.97 7.54 11.85
CA HIS A 76 -0.18 6.45 11.27
C HIS A 76 1.02 6.88 10.42
N HIS A 77 0.98 8.08 9.84
CA HIS A 77 1.97 8.53 8.87
C HIS A 77 2.68 9.81 9.28
N GLY A 78 2.25 10.43 10.38
CA GLY A 78 2.78 11.69 10.87
C GLY A 78 2.39 12.89 10.00
N PRO A 79 2.98 14.06 10.28
CA PRO A 79 2.67 15.32 9.61
C PRO A 79 2.92 15.32 8.10
N GLU A 80 3.73 14.38 7.59
CA GLU A 80 4.05 14.27 6.17
C GLU A 80 3.01 13.49 5.35
N TYR A 81 1.94 12.99 5.99
CA TYR A 81 0.88 12.25 5.31
C TYR A 81 0.33 12.97 4.08
N ASP A 82 0.10 14.28 4.14
CA ASP A 82 -0.52 15.02 3.04
C ASP A 82 0.47 15.43 1.93
N ARG A 83 1.76 15.06 2.08
CA ARG A 83 2.79 15.30 1.05
C ARG A 83 2.71 14.21 -0.02
N LEU A 84 1.79 14.41 -0.97
CA LEU A 84 1.60 13.50 -2.09
C LEU A 84 2.67 13.69 -3.17
N PRO A 85 3.31 12.61 -3.67
CA PRO A 85 4.21 12.71 -4.79
C PRO A 85 3.44 13.02 -6.08
N HIS A 86 4.11 13.61 -7.05
CA HIS A 86 3.51 13.81 -8.36
C HIS A 86 3.37 12.47 -9.09
N LEU A 87 2.14 11.99 -9.34
CA LEU A 87 1.91 10.67 -9.98
C LEU A 87 2.65 10.50 -11.31
N GLN A 88 2.74 11.57 -12.10
CA GLN A 88 3.49 11.53 -13.37
C GLN A 88 4.99 11.34 -13.14
N PHE A 89 5.54 11.86 -12.03
CA PHE A 89 6.95 11.64 -11.68
C PHE A 89 7.19 10.16 -11.35
N VAL A 90 6.32 9.55 -10.53
CA VAL A 90 6.38 8.12 -10.21
C VAL A 90 6.28 7.26 -11.48
N ALA A 91 5.32 7.58 -12.35
CA ALA A 91 5.12 6.87 -13.61
C ALA A 91 6.34 6.99 -14.53
N THR A 92 6.89 8.21 -14.72
CA THR A 92 8.07 8.43 -15.57
C THR A 92 9.30 7.73 -15.00
N TRP A 93 9.49 7.75 -13.68
CA TRP A 93 10.64 7.12 -13.04
C TRP A 93 10.63 5.60 -13.22
N LEU A 94 9.47 4.97 -13.05
CA LEU A 94 9.24 3.54 -13.35
C LEU A 94 9.21 3.24 -14.85
N SER A 95 9.23 4.26 -15.71
CA SER A 95 9.26 4.10 -17.17
C SER A 95 10.64 4.02 -17.76
N VAL A 96 11.68 4.39 -17.02
CA VAL A 96 13.05 4.27 -17.52
C VAL A 96 13.37 2.78 -17.60
N PRO A 97 13.72 2.22 -18.78
CA PRO A 97 14.13 0.83 -18.94
C PRO A 97 15.44 0.61 -18.21
N ARG A 98 15.34 0.39 -16.91
CA ARG A 98 16.36 -0.15 -16.04
C ARG A 98 15.93 -1.58 -15.74
N ASN A 99 16.88 -2.46 -15.40
CA ASN A 99 16.56 -3.73 -14.75
C ASN A 99 15.99 -3.42 -13.35
N PHE A 100 14.76 -2.92 -13.31
CA PHE A 100 14.07 -2.49 -12.11
C PHE A 100 13.57 -3.74 -11.40
N ASN A 101 14.38 -4.26 -10.48
CA ASN A 101 14.04 -5.43 -9.69
C ASN A 101 14.42 -5.19 -8.22
N PRO A 102 13.81 -4.19 -7.56
CA PRO A 102 14.08 -3.89 -6.17
C PRO A 102 13.74 -5.09 -5.26
N ARG A 103 14.47 -5.23 -4.16
CA ARG A 103 14.05 -6.10 -3.05
C ARG A 103 13.12 -5.36 -2.10
N GLU A 104 13.31 -4.05 -1.94
CA GLU A 104 12.46 -3.22 -1.10
C GLU A 104 11.82 -2.11 -1.93
N LEU A 105 10.51 -1.99 -1.88
CA LEU A 105 9.76 -0.97 -2.60
C LEU A 105 8.81 -0.24 -1.66
N SER A 106 8.83 1.08 -1.67
CA SER A 106 7.82 1.94 -1.03
C SER A 106 7.35 2.99 -2.00
N VAL A 107 6.07 2.94 -2.36
CA VAL A 107 5.46 3.81 -3.38
C VAL A 107 4.16 4.43 -2.87
N ASP A 108 3.97 5.72 -3.15
CA ASP A 108 2.71 6.41 -2.88
C ASP A 108 2.07 6.81 -4.21
N ILE A 109 0.90 6.25 -4.48
CA ILE A 109 0.09 6.49 -5.67
C ILE A 109 -1.30 7.03 -5.32
N ARG A 110 -1.45 7.64 -4.14
CA ARG A 110 -2.73 8.26 -3.77
C ARG A 110 -3.08 9.39 -4.74
N ILE A 111 -4.36 9.47 -5.07
CA ILE A 111 -4.89 10.50 -5.97
C ILE A 111 -5.25 11.73 -5.14
N PRO A 112 -4.59 12.88 -5.38
CA PRO A 112 -4.86 14.10 -4.62
C PRO A 112 -6.27 14.62 -4.91
N ASN A 113 -6.85 15.24 -3.87
CA ASN A 113 -8.07 16.05 -3.96
C ASN A 113 -9.25 15.30 -4.60
N LEU A 114 -9.59 14.11 -4.10
CA LEU A 114 -10.83 13.43 -4.47
C LEU A 114 -12.01 14.19 -3.84
N PRO A 115 -12.80 14.94 -4.62
CA PRO A 115 -13.87 15.77 -4.08
C PRO A 115 -15.03 14.91 -3.58
N ARG A 116 -15.69 15.40 -2.52
CA ARG A 116 -16.86 14.78 -1.88
C ARG A 116 -18.14 14.84 -2.72
N SER A 117 -18.27 15.82 -3.61
CA SER A 117 -19.47 15.99 -4.42
C SER A 117 -19.13 16.41 -5.84
N LEU A 118 -19.04 15.44 -6.74
CA LEU A 118 -19.13 15.67 -8.17
C LEU A 118 -20.25 14.79 -8.74
N GLY A 119 -20.88 15.24 -9.82
CA GLY A 119 -21.68 14.33 -10.63
C GLY A 119 -20.79 13.20 -11.16
N GLN A 120 -21.36 12.00 -11.34
CA GLN A 120 -20.62 10.81 -11.80
C GLN A 120 -19.78 11.10 -13.07
N ARG A 121 -20.33 11.87 -14.01
CA ARG A 121 -19.65 12.27 -15.25
C ARG A 121 -18.39 13.10 -14.98
N THR A 122 -18.53 14.18 -14.20
CA THR A 122 -17.41 15.08 -13.86
C THR A 122 -16.34 14.36 -13.05
N PHE A 123 -16.76 13.45 -12.17
CA PHE A 123 -15.86 12.59 -11.42
C PHE A 123 -15.05 11.68 -12.36
N SER A 124 -15.72 10.97 -13.26
CA SER A 124 -15.04 10.13 -14.25
C SER A 124 -14.06 10.93 -15.11
N GLU A 125 -14.45 12.10 -15.63
CA GLU A 125 -13.59 12.93 -16.48
C GLU A 125 -12.32 13.41 -15.75
N LEU A 126 -12.43 13.79 -14.45
CA LEU A 126 -11.30 14.33 -13.68
C LEU A 126 -10.39 13.26 -13.07
N HIS A 127 -10.93 12.08 -12.72
CA HIS A 127 -10.21 11.07 -11.95
C HIS A 127 -9.80 9.83 -12.76
N THR A 128 -10.51 9.48 -13.83
CA THR A 128 -10.17 8.32 -14.66
C THR A 128 -8.74 8.37 -15.19
N PRO A 129 -8.22 9.50 -15.74
CA PRO A 129 -6.84 9.56 -16.19
C PRO A 129 -5.83 9.26 -15.07
N LYS A 130 -6.10 9.76 -13.85
CA LYS A 130 -5.23 9.53 -12.68
C LYS A 130 -5.29 8.07 -12.23
N TRP A 131 -6.46 7.43 -12.26
CA TRP A 131 -6.58 6.00 -12.00
C TRP A 131 -5.82 5.15 -13.02
N ILE A 132 -5.90 5.49 -14.30
CA ILE A 132 -5.14 4.83 -15.36
C ILE A 132 -3.63 4.96 -15.09
N THR A 133 -3.15 6.14 -14.69
CA THR A 133 -1.74 6.33 -14.29
C THR A 133 -1.36 5.43 -13.11
N CYS A 134 -2.19 5.35 -12.07
CA CYS A 134 -1.96 4.48 -10.92
C CYS A 134 -1.92 2.99 -11.30
N ALA A 135 -2.85 2.54 -12.14
CA ALA A 135 -2.89 1.19 -12.66
C ALA A 135 -1.64 0.89 -13.50
N ASN A 136 -1.21 1.82 -14.36
CA ASN A 136 0.01 1.69 -15.15
C ASN A 136 1.27 1.57 -14.27
N ILE A 137 1.34 2.32 -13.17
CA ILE A 137 2.42 2.20 -12.18
C ILE A 137 2.43 0.79 -11.57
N LEU A 138 1.29 0.30 -11.09
CA LEU A 138 1.19 -1.02 -10.48
C LEU A 138 1.45 -2.16 -11.47
N THR A 139 0.93 -2.07 -12.70
CA THR A 139 1.21 -3.06 -13.75
C THR A 139 2.70 -3.11 -14.08
N ARG A 140 3.39 -1.97 -14.10
CA ARG A 140 4.85 -1.96 -14.29
C ARG A 140 5.56 -2.64 -13.13
N ILE A 141 5.19 -2.34 -11.88
CA ILE A 141 5.75 -3.02 -10.70
C ILE A 141 5.52 -4.53 -10.81
N LEU A 142 4.30 -4.96 -11.14
CA LEU A 142 3.92 -6.36 -11.31
C LEU A 142 4.78 -7.07 -12.36
N VAL A 143 5.04 -6.44 -13.51
CA VAL A 143 5.80 -7.04 -14.61
C VAL A 143 7.31 -7.04 -14.34
N SER A 144 7.84 -6.02 -13.66
CA SER A 144 9.28 -5.81 -13.51
C SER A 144 9.86 -6.33 -12.19
N SER A 145 9.06 -6.34 -11.12
CA SER A 145 9.50 -6.66 -9.76
C SER A 145 9.06 -8.08 -9.38
N SER A 146 9.98 -9.03 -9.50
CA SER A 146 9.76 -10.45 -9.18
C SER A 146 10.52 -10.94 -7.93
N ARG A 147 11.31 -10.04 -7.31
CA ARG A 147 12.16 -10.36 -6.16
C ARG A 147 11.89 -9.46 -4.95
N LEU A 148 10.68 -8.91 -4.85
CA LEU A 148 10.31 -8.09 -3.70
C LEU A 148 10.36 -8.95 -2.43
N GLU A 149 11.05 -8.43 -1.42
CA GLU A 149 11.11 -8.92 -0.05
C GLU A 149 10.34 -7.99 0.91
N VAL A 150 10.29 -6.69 0.59
CA VAL A 150 9.55 -5.65 1.30
C VAL A 150 8.71 -4.83 0.32
N PHE A 151 7.42 -4.64 0.61
CA PHE A 151 6.52 -3.84 -0.20
C PHE A 151 5.62 -2.96 0.67
N ASN A 152 5.79 -1.66 0.55
CA ASN A 152 4.95 -0.67 1.21
C ASN A 152 4.24 0.17 0.14
N ILE A 153 2.93 0.35 0.29
CA ILE A 153 2.17 1.15 -0.64
C ILE A 153 1.14 2.02 0.07
N ARG A 154 1.02 3.25 -0.41
CA ARG A 154 -0.13 4.11 -0.16
C ARG A 154 -0.88 4.32 -1.47
N MET A 155 -2.20 4.12 -1.47
CA MET A 155 -3.00 4.23 -2.69
C MET A 155 -4.43 4.67 -2.37
N SER A 156 -5.15 5.24 -3.33
CA SER A 156 -6.58 5.48 -3.15
C SER A 156 -7.37 4.17 -3.25
N ALA A 157 -8.42 4.03 -2.42
CA ALA A 157 -9.38 2.93 -2.55
C ALA A 157 -9.91 2.86 -3.98
N GLN A 158 -9.69 1.73 -4.66
CA GLN A 158 -10.17 1.35 -6.00
C GLN A 158 -10.02 -0.16 -6.21
N THR A 159 -11.06 -0.83 -6.72
CA THR A 159 -11.08 -2.30 -6.90
C THR A 159 -10.00 -2.79 -7.86
N GLN A 160 -9.78 -2.11 -8.98
CA GLN A 160 -8.80 -2.51 -9.98
C GLN A 160 -7.37 -2.41 -9.43
N LEU A 161 -7.10 -1.38 -8.62
CA LEU A 161 -5.79 -1.21 -8.00
C LEU A 161 -5.54 -2.32 -6.96
N LEU A 162 -6.52 -2.66 -6.12
CA LEU A 162 -6.41 -3.79 -5.18
C LEU A 162 -6.15 -5.12 -5.90
N GLY A 163 -6.83 -5.38 -7.02
CA GLY A 163 -6.60 -6.57 -7.83
C GLY A 163 -5.17 -6.66 -8.40
N LEU A 164 -4.52 -5.52 -8.67
CA LEU A 164 -3.10 -5.49 -9.04
C LEU A 164 -2.19 -5.74 -7.83
N ILE A 165 -2.53 -5.21 -6.66
CA ILE A 165 -1.81 -5.50 -5.42
C ILE A 165 -1.86 -6.98 -5.08
N GLU A 166 -3.04 -7.61 -5.15
CA GLU A 166 -3.20 -9.05 -4.93
C GLU A 166 -2.24 -9.86 -5.82
N GLN A 167 -2.15 -9.50 -7.10
CA GLN A 167 -1.24 -10.13 -8.05
C GLN A 167 0.23 -9.85 -7.74
N ILE A 168 0.60 -8.62 -7.33
CA ILE A 168 1.98 -8.29 -6.92
C ILE A 168 2.39 -9.16 -5.73
N LEU A 169 1.53 -9.29 -4.72
CA LEU A 169 1.80 -10.12 -3.53
C LEU A 169 1.93 -11.60 -3.89
N ARG A 170 1.08 -12.10 -4.80
CA ARG A 170 1.11 -13.49 -5.29
C ARG A 170 2.35 -13.78 -6.13
N ASN A 171 2.78 -12.85 -6.97
CA ASN A 171 3.92 -13.03 -7.89
C ASN A 171 5.29 -12.84 -7.23
N ASN A 172 5.34 -12.48 -5.94
CA ASN A 172 6.58 -12.30 -5.19
C ASN A 172 6.66 -13.28 -4.01
N PRO A 173 7.17 -14.52 -4.22
CA PRO A 173 7.23 -15.55 -3.17
C PRO A 173 8.16 -15.20 -2.01
N GLN A 174 9.15 -14.33 -2.23
CA GLN A 174 10.12 -13.92 -1.21
C GLN A 174 9.63 -12.77 -0.33
N LEU A 175 8.48 -12.17 -0.68
CA LEU A 175 7.89 -11.04 0.01
C LEU A 175 7.41 -11.46 1.39
N ASN A 176 8.03 -10.86 2.42
CA ASN A 176 7.82 -11.20 3.81
C ASN A 176 7.47 -9.98 4.68
N HIS A 177 7.54 -8.76 4.12
CA HIS A 177 7.12 -7.53 4.78
C HIS A 177 6.19 -6.76 3.85
N VAL A 178 4.95 -6.52 4.32
CA VAL A 178 3.92 -5.83 3.54
C VAL A 178 3.22 -4.79 4.39
N ASN A 179 3.11 -3.57 3.88
CA ASN A 179 2.23 -2.54 4.43
C ASN A 179 1.41 -1.91 3.30
N ILE A 180 0.09 -2.02 3.38
CA ILE A 180 -0.85 -1.52 2.37
C ILE A 180 -1.78 -0.54 3.06
N ASP A 181 -1.61 0.74 2.74
CA ASP A 181 -2.47 1.82 3.23
C ASP A 181 -3.35 2.32 2.07
N VAL A 182 -4.63 2.02 2.17
CA VAL A 182 -5.67 2.34 1.21
C VAL A 182 -6.44 3.55 1.72
N ASP A 183 -6.09 4.70 1.16
CA ASP A 183 -6.66 5.98 1.50
C ASP A 183 -8.16 6.04 1.19
N THR A 184 -8.87 6.78 2.03
CA THR A 184 -10.31 6.93 1.99
C THR A 184 -10.72 7.89 0.88
N ALA A 185 -11.23 7.36 -0.23
CA ALA A 185 -11.92 8.23 -1.19
C ALA A 185 -13.29 8.62 -0.62
N HIS A 186 -13.55 9.92 -0.53
CA HIS A 186 -14.74 10.48 0.11
C HIS A 186 -16.04 10.35 -0.70
N PHE A 187 -16.09 9.48 -1.73
CA PHE A 187 -17.22 9.39 -2.68
C PHE A 187 -17.86 7.99 -2.76
N TYR A 188 -17.49 7.07 -1.87
CA TYR A 188 -17.85 5.66 -2.00
C TYR A 188 -19.30 5.28 -1.66
N GLU A 189 -20.16 6.20 -1.21
CA GLU A 189 -21.57 5.88 -0.95
C GLU A 189 -22.32 5.41 -2.22
N ARG A 190 -21.82 5.76 -3.42
CA ARG A 190 -22.47 5.43 -4.70
C ARG A 190 -21.80 4.32 -5.51
N PHE A 191 -20.66 3.80 -5.04
CA PHE A 191 -19.91 2.77 -5.75
C PHE A 191 -19.67 1.57 -4.83
N PRO A 192 -19.60 0.34 -5.37
CA PRO A 192 -19.22 -0.81 -4.58
C PRO A 192 -17.91 -0.56 -3.83
N ARG A 193 -17.89 -0.87 -2.54
CA ARG A 193 -16.68 -0.80 -1.74
C ARG A 193 -15.63 -1.74 -2.35
N PRO A 194 -14.38 -1.28 -2.57
CA PRO A 194 -13.31 -2.16 -3.00
C PRO A 194 -13.10 -3.27 -1.97
N THR A 195 -12.76 -4.47 -2.43
CA THR A 195 -12.51 -5.62 -1.56
C THR A 195 -11.13 -6.19 -1.83
N PHE A 196 -10.35 -6.39 -0.77
CA PHE A 196 -9.06 -7.06 -0.82
C PHE A 196 -9.21 -8.52 -0.37
N ASN A 197 -8.83 -9.47 -1.22
CA ASN A 197 -9.05 -10.89 -1.01
C ASN A 197 -7.76 -11.62 -0.59
N LEU A 198 -7.72 -12.13 0.64
CA LEU A 198 -6.57 -12.85 1.19
C LEU A 198 -6.29 -14.18 0.50
N ALA A 199 -7.29 -14.83 -0.09
CA ALA A 199 -7.06 -16.08 -0.82
C ALA A 199 -6.31 -15.84 -2.15
N LYS A 200 -6.36 -14.62 -2.69
CA LYS A 200 -5.71 -14.28 -3.97
C LYS A 200 -4.24 -13.92 -3.86
N ILE A 201 -3.72 -13.70 -2.65
CA ILE A 201 -2.33 -13.27 -2.43
C ILE A 201 -1.35 -14.44 -2.33
N SER A 202 -1.84 -15.67 -2.45
CA SER A 202 -1.05 -16.90 -2.42
C SER A 202 -1.55 -17.87 -3.49
N ASP A 203 -0.68 -18.80 -3.88
CA ASP A 203 -0.97 -19.94 -4.76
C ASP A 203 -0.56 -21.22 -4.05
N ARG A 204 -1.43 -22.24 -4.05
CA ARG A 204 -1.15 -23.52 -3.38
C ARG A 204 0.04 -24.26 -4.00
N ASN A 205 0.38 -23.97 -5.24
CA ASN A 205 1.48 -24.62 -5.96
C ASN A 205 2.84 -23.90 -5.80
N VAL A 206 2.89 -22.80 -5.04
CA VAL A 206 4.09 -21.99 -4.87
C VAL A 206 4.48 -21.96 -3.40
N GLN A 207 5.76 -22.20 -3.12
CA GLN A 207 6.30 -22.06 -1.77
C GLN A 207 6.59 -20.58 -1.48
N TYR A 208 5.78 -19.99 -0.62
CA TYR A 208 5.96 -18.62 -0.16
C TYR A 208 6.82 -18.58 1.11
N ARG A 209 7.65 -17.54 1.22
CA ARG A 209 8.24 -17.15 2.48
C ARG A 209 7.14 -16.62 3.41
N PRO A 210 7.06 -17.07 4.67
CA PRO A 210 6.13 -16.51 5.64
C PRO A 210 6.35 -15.00 5.81
N PHE A 211 5.25 -14.27 6.00
CA PHE A 211 5.28 -12.89 6.42
C PHE A 211 5.86 -12.80 7.82
N THR A 212 6.71 -11.78 8.02
CA THR A 212 7.13 -11.30 9.34
C THR A 212 6.34 -10.06 9.73
N HIS A 213 5.89 -9.28 8.73
CA HIS A 213 5.08 -8.09 8.88
C HIS A 213 4.01 -8.07 7.78
N PHE A 214 2.74 -7.98 8.16
CA PHE A 214 1.65 -7.80 7.21
C PHE A 214 0.63 -6.84 7.79
N VAL A 215 0.49 -5.68 7.18
CA VAL A 215 -0.50 -4.69 7.61
C VAL A 215 -1.30 -4.20 6.42
N PHE A 216 -2.63 -4.23 6.59
CA PHE A 216 -3.60 -3.68 5.67
C PHE A 216 -4.46 -2.67 6.41
N ARG A 217 -4.44 -1.41 5.97
CA ARG A 217 -5.29 -0.32 6.47
C ARG A 217 -6.08 0.25 5.34
N GLY A 218 -7.40 0.10 5.37
CA GLY A 218 -8.32 0.63 4.38
C GLY A 218 -9.66 0.91 5.02
N PRO A 219 -9.86 2.08 5.65
CA PRO A 219 -11.10 2.42 6.34
C PRO A 219 -12.35 2.40 5.44
N ASN A 220 -12.16 2.50 4.11
CA ASN A 220 -13.23 2.43 3.09
C ASN A 220 -13.10 1.19 2.18
N THR A 221 -12.44 0.14 2.67
CA THR A 221 -12.16 -1.07 1.88
C THR A 221 -12.49 -2.28 2.72
N ASP A 222 -13.13 -3.27 2.09
CA ASP A 222 -13.49 -4.52 2.72
C ASP A 222 -12.33 -5.53 2.58
N VAL A 223 -12.23 -6.47 3.50
CA VAL A 223 -11.30 -7.60 3.42
C VAL A 223 -12.10 -8.89 3.35
N LEU A 224 -11.78 -9.75 2.37
CA LEU A 224 -12.35 -11.08 2.23
C LEU A 224 -11.33 -12.14 2.62
N ALA A 225 -11.64 -12.87 3.69
CA ALA A 225 -10.89 -14.00 4.22
C ALA A 225 -11.76 -15.27 4.17
N ALA A 226 -11.96 -15.79 2.95
CA ALA A 226 -12.80 -16.98 2.72
C ALA A 226 -12.16 -18.27 3.26
N GLU A 227 -10.84 -18.31 3.40
CA GLU A 227 -10.11 -19.43 4.01
C GLU A 227 -10.08 -19.30 5.53
N SER A 228 -9.96 -20.43 6.23
CA SER A 228 -9.70 -20.41 7.67
C SER A 228 -8.39 -19.68 7.94
N ALA A 229 -8.30 -18.97 9.05
CA ALA A 229 -7.06 -18.31 9.46
C ALA A 229 -5.88 -19.29 9.55
N THR A 230 -6.15 -20.57 9.88
CA THR A 230 -5.16 -21.65 9.93
C THR A 230 -4.61 -22.04 8.56
N ASP A 231 -5.37 -21.82 7.50
CA ASP A 231 -5.00 -22.21 6.14
C ASP A 231 -4.13 -21.13 5.48
N LEU A 232 -4.04 -19.96 6.09
CA LEU A 232 -3.18 -18.86 5.67
C LEU A 232 -1.72 -19.11 6.13
N LEU A 233 -1.11 -20.18 5.62
CA LEU A 233 0.25 -20.62 5.98
C LEU A 233 1.31 -19.50 5.89
N ARG A 234 1.11 -18.55 4.97
CA ARG A 234 1.99 -17.39 4.81
C ARG A 234 2.02 -16.48 6.05
N PHE A 235 1.06 -16.58 6.95
CA PHE A 235 1.00 -15.79 8.19
C PHE A 235 1.50 -16.55 9.43
N SER A 236 1.87 -17.83 9.31
CA SER A 236 2.28 -18.68 10.44
C SER A 236 3.42 -18.11 11.31
N GLU A 237 4.35 -17.38 10.70
CA GLU A 237 5.49 -16.76 11.39
C GLU A 237 5.39 -15.24 11.57
N VAL A 238 4.19 -14.67 11.37
CA VAL A 238 4.01 -13.21 11.42
C VAL A 238 4.25 -12.69 12.83
N LYS A 239 5.04 -11.62 12.93
CA LYS A 239 5.32 -10.93 14.20
C LYS A 239 4.39 -9.73 14.38
N VAL A 240 4.05 -9.07 13.29
CA VAL A 240 3.19 -7.90 13.31
C VAL A 240 2.13 -8.06 12.23
N ALA A 241 0.87 -8.13 12.65
CA ALA A 241 -0.26 -8.25 11.77
C ALA A 241 -1.27 -7.10 12.02
N GLY A 242 -1.86 -6.57 10.96
CA GLY A 242 -2.85 -5.50 11.09
C GLY A 242 -3.92 -5.56 10.00
N PHE A 243 -5.17 -5.50 10.42
CA PHE A 243 -6.34 -5.37 9.56
C PHE A 243 -7.22 -4.25 10.11
N ALA A 244 -7.13 -3.07 9.51
CA ALA A 244 -8.05 -1.96 9.75
C ALA A 244 -8.90 -1.76 8.51
N THR A 245 -10.18 -2.12 8.55
CA THR A 245 -11.03 -2.27 7.36
C THR A 245 -12.47 -1.83 7.61
N ALA A 246 -13.18 -1.46 6.54
CA ALA A 246 -14.61 -1.13 6.58
C ALA A 246 -15.52 -2.33 6.86
N ALA A 247 -15.11 -3.53 6.44
CA ALA A 247 -15.81 -4.78 6.72
C ALA A 247 -14.84 -5.94 6.54
N PHE A 248 -14.91 -6.91 7.44
CA PHE A 248 -14.15 -8.15 7.32
C PHE A 248 -15.13 -9.29 7.05
N PHE A 249 -14.99 -9.96 5.92
CA PHE A 249 -15.85 -11.06 5.49
C PHE A 249 -15.10 -12.39 5.66
N THR A 250 -15.66 -13.28 6.46
CA THR A 250 -15.14 -14.64 6.65
C THR A 250 -16.29 -15.66 6.68
N THR A 251 -15.97 -16.95 6.63
CA THR A 251 -16.96 -18.05 6.64
C THR A 251 -17.70 -18.20 7.98
N GLY A 252 -17.23 -17.53 9.03
CA GLY A 252 -17.85 -17.49 10.35
C GLY A 252 -17.85 -16.08 10.96
N PHE A 253 -17.73 -16.02 12.29
CA PHE A 253 -17.63 -14.75 13.01
C PHE A 253 -16.22 -14.16 12.93
N ASN A 254 -16.13 -12.84 12.74
CA ASN A 254 -14.87 -12.10 12.64
C ASN A 254 -13.98 -12.30 13.89
N ASP A 255 -14.58 -12.25 15.08
CA ASP A 255 -13.83 -12.45 16.33
C ASP A 255 -13.24 -13.86 16.43
N ARG A 256 -13.99 -14.86 15.98
CA ARG A 256 -13.49 -16.24 15.94
C ARG A 256 -12.33 -16.37 14.96
N TRP A 257 -12.44 -15.79 13.77
CA TRP A 257 -11.35 -15.78 12.80
C TRP A 257 -10.11 -15.10 13.37
N ALA A 258 -10.26 -13.95 14.04
CA ALA A 258 -9.16 -13.23 14.67
C ALA A 258 -8.48 -14.05 15.78
N MET A 259 -9.26 -14.75 16.62
CA MET A 259 -8.72 -15.66 17.64
C MET A 259 -7.97 -16.84 17.03
N ASP A 260 -8.52 -17.45 15.99
CA ASP A 260 -7.88 -18.57 15.29
C ASP A 260 -6.60 -18.10 14.57
N PHE A 261 -6.58 -16.89 14.03
CA PHE A 261 -5.39 -16.24 13.47
C PHE A 261 -4.30 -16.06 14.52
N MET A 262 -4.63 -15.49 15.69
CA MET A 262 -3.68 -15.30 16.78
C MET A 262 -3.09 -16.62 17.29
N ARG A 263 -3.88 -17.70 17.29
CA ARG A 263 -3.40 -19.05 17.65
C ARG A 263 -2.46 -19.62 16.60
N ALA A 264 -2.74 -19.41 15.31
CA ALA A 264 -1.92 -19.91 14.22
C ALA A 264 -0.60 -19.13 14.08
N ALA A 265 -0.61 -17.82 14.35
CA ALA A 265 0.54 -16.93 14.31
C ALA A 265 1.38 -17.01 15.61
N THR A 266 2.10 -18.11 15.80
CA THR A 266 2.85 -18.39 17.04
C THR A 266 3.93 -17.37 17.42
N ARG A 267 4.37 -16.54 16.47
CA ARG A 267 5.40 -15.50 16.67
C ARG A 267 4.82 -14.09 16.81
N LEU A 268 3.51 -13.95 16.91
CA LEU A 268 2.82 -12.67 16.95
C LEU A 268 3.22 -11.87 18.19
N GLN A 269 3.68 -10.65 17.95
CA GLN A 269 4.08 -9.67 18.98
C GLN A 269 3.10 -8.50 19.03
N ALA A 270 2.49 -8.15 17.90
CA ALA A 270 1.52 -7.08 17.81
C ALA A 270 0.44 -7.40 16.78
N PHE A 271 -0.82 -7.14 17.15
CA PHE A 271 -1.98 -7.43 16.32
C PHE A 271 -3.01 -6.31 16.37
N GLU A 272 -3.39 -5.82 15.20
CA GLU A 272 -4.48 -4.86 15.00
C GLU A 272 -5.61 -5.56 14.25
N PHE A 273 -6.81 -5.53 14.82
CA PHE A 273 -8.01 -6.02 14.15
C PHE A 273 -9.15 -5.04 14.45
N SER A 274 -9.36 -4.11 13.51
CA SER A 274 -10.37 -3.05 13.62
C SER A 274 -11.28 -3.09 12.41
N VAL A 275 -12.54 -3.42 12.64
CA VAL A 275 -13.60 -3.46 11.62
C VAL A 275 -14.60 -2.36 11.94
N GLY A 276 -14.88 -1.49 10.96
CA GLY A 276 -15.83 -0.37 11.07
C GLY A 276 -17.25 -0.71 10.67
#